data_AF-A0A1Z9GQ10-F1
#
_entry.id   AF-A0A1Z9GQ10-F1
#
_cell.length_a   1.000
_cell.length_b   1.000
_cell.length_c   1.000
_cell.angle_alpha   90.00
_cell.angle_beta   90.00
_cell.angle_gamma   90.00
#
_symmetry.space_group_name_H-M   'P 1'
#
loop_
_entity.id
_entity.type
_entity.pdbx_description
1 polymer ?
#
loop_
_entity_poly.entity_id
_entity_poly.type
_entity_poly.pdbx_seq_one_letter_code
_entity_poly.pdbx_strand_id
1 'polypeptide(L)'
;SDSRIVQARAAWSGRDSKKDWRVKLTIPKGSPLEYEFFNNNKVLAPLDDTKGMFWPLTPSMVIQHSANYNALAQTHSNYPFQAYQNSQVDQINIIGEFPVQNQQDAKHWVATIKFLRTITKMFFGQSDFRGNPPPVLHLSGYGEHMFERVPVIVNTFNVELRSGIDYISTIQANTPYKQLTGPDAGFFMSDEGDSATWAPSLSNISVLVTPVYSRETIKDFSLQKFARGELSKEQGIGFI
;
A
#
# COMPACT_ATOMS: atom_id res chain seq x y z
N SER A 1 8.01 60.23 -1.19
CA SER A 1 8.79 58.99 -1.06
C SER A 1 7.84 57.90 -0.60
N ASP A 2 7.29 57.10 -1.52
CA ASP A 2 6.40 55.99 -1.16
C ASP A 2 6.72 54.81 -2.09
N SER A 3 7.59 53.92 -1.60
CA SER A 3 7.95 52.67 -2.28
C SER A 3 7.45 51.51 -1.43
N ARG A 4 6.18 51.14 -1.63
CA ARG A 4 5.63 49.88 -1.12
C ARG A 4 6.21 48.73 -1.93
N ILE A 5 7.43 48.33 -1.56
CA ILE A 5 8.02 47.07 -2.00
C ILE A 5 7.19 45.96 -1.33
N VAL A 6 6.24 45.41 -2.09
CA VAL A 6 5.57 44.18 -1.73
C VAL A 6 6.61 43.07 -1.90
N GLN A 7 7.27 42.69 -0.81
CA GLN A 7 8.06 41.47 -0.80
C GLN A 7 7.10 40.30 -0.96
N ALA A 8 6.97 39.82 -2.19
CA ALA A 8 6.36 38.52 -2.47
C ALA A 8 7.28 37.45 -1.85
N ARG A 9 7.07 37.17 -0.56
CA ARG A 9 7.55 35.93 0.03
C ARG A 9 6.81 34.81 -0.68
N ALA A 10 7.50 34.09 -1.54
CA ALA A 10 7.03 32.78 -1.97
C ALA A 10 6.91 31.93 -0.70
N ALA A 11 5.70 31.85 -0.15
CA ALA A 11 5.37 30.77 0.76
C ALA A 11 5.43 29.52 -0.10
N TRP A 12 6.52 28.77 0.03
CA TRP A 12 6.48 27.35 -0.28
C TRP A 12 5.42 26.80 0.65
N SER A 13 4.17 26.74 0.18
CA SER A 13 3.10 26.06 0.90
C SER A 13 3.63 24.66 1.10
N GLY A 14 4.11 24.39 2.31
CA GLY A 14 4.61 23.08 2.69
C GLY A 14 3.52 22.11 2.30
N ARG A 15 3.83 21.19 1.38
CA ARG A 15 2.97 20.13 0.84
C ARG A 15 1.68 20.08 1.64
N ASP A 16 0.64 20.79 1.18
CA ASP A 16 -0.61 20.75 1.91
C ASP A 16 -1.03 19.28 1.92
N SER A 17 -1.00 18.71 3.13
CA SER A 17 -1.10 17.30 3.47
C SER A 17 -2.40 16.62 3.01
N LYS A 18 -3.22 17.31 2.22
CA LYS A 18 -4.55 16.91 1.83
C LYS A 18 -4.65 16.08 0.55
N LYS A 19 -3.59 15.94 -0.26
CA LYS A 19 -3.69 15.09 -1.46
C LYS A 19 -2.40 14.33 -1.78
N ASP A 20 -2.06 13.37 -0.91
CA ASP A 20 -1.06 12.35 -1.24
C ASP A 20 -1.63 11.39 -2.29
N TRP A 21 -1.13 11.50 -3.52
CA TRP A 21 -1.55 10.73 -4.70
C TRP A 21 -0.83 9.40 -4.85
N ARG A 22 0.17 9.12 -4.00
CA ARG A 22 0.94 7.88 -4.04
C ARG A 22 0.05 6.69 -3.76
N VAL A 23 0.40 5.56 -4.35
CA VAL A 23 -0.29 4.30 -4.10
C VAL A 23 0.03 3.87 -2.66
N LYS A 24 -1.03 3.61 -1.88
CA LYS A 24 -0.96 3.21 -0.48
C LYS A 24 -1.96 2.11 -0.17
N LEU A 25 -1.54 1.19 0.69
CA LEU A 25 -2.40 0.21 1.34
C LEU A 25 -2.50 0.58 2.80
N THR A 26 -3.69 0.98 3.23
CA THR A 26 -3.94 1.47 4.59
C THR A 26 -4.97 0.62 5.29
N ILE A 27 -4.83 0.48 6.60
CA ILE A 27 -5.88 -0.14 7.42
C ILE A 27 -7.06 0.84 7.54
N PRO A 28 -8.32 0.36 7.56
CA PRO A 28 -9.47 1.20 7.85
C PRO A 28 -9.29 1.98 9.17
N LYS A 29 -9.37 3.31 9.09
CA LYS A 29 -9.26 4.22 10.24
C LYS A 29 -10.29 3.86 11.31
N GLY A 30 -9.85 3.72 12.56
CA GLY A 30 -10.74 3.38 13.68
C GLY A 30 -11.08 1.90 13.80
N SER A 31 -10.41 1.03 13.02
CA SER A 31 -10.51 -0.42 13.26
C SER A 31 -9.69 -0.82 14.49
N PRO A 32 -10.13 -1.81 15.28
CA PRO A 32 -9.36 -2.33 16.42
C PRO A 32 -7.96 -2.83 16.02
N LEU A 33 -7.80 -3.20 14.75
CA LEU A 33 -6.55 -3.69 14.17
C LEU A 33 -5.45 -2.63 14.12
N GLU A 34 -5.82 -1.36 14.10
CA GLU A 34 -4.87 -0.25 14.16
C GLU A 34 -4.09 -0.28 15.48
N TYR A 35 -4.80 -0.50 16.59
CA TYR A 35 -4.18 -0.63 17.90
C TYR A 35 -3.33 -1.90 18.00
N GLU A 36 -3.85 -3.04 17.53
CA GLU A 36 -3.13 -4.33 17.60
C GLU A 36 -1.82 -4.34 16.81
N PHE A 37 -1.78 -3.70 15.64
CA PHE A 37 -0.59 -3.76 14.78
C PHE A 37 0.46 -2.70 15.13
N PHE A 38 0.03 -1.49 15.49
CA PHE A 38 0.95 -0.35 15.66
C PHE A 38 1.28 -0.04 17.11
N ASN A 39 0.48 -0.49 18.09
CA ASN A 39 0.81 -0.23 19.49
C ASN A 39 2.05 -1.04 19.92
N ASN A 40 3.03 -0.34 20.51
CA ASN A 40 4.25 -0.92 21.08
C ASN A 40 5.14 -1.70 20.08
N ASN A 41 4.96 -1.50 18.77
CA ASN A 41 5.72 -2.21 17.74
C ASN A 41 6.82 -1.34 17.12
N LYS A 42 8.03 -1.45 17.65
CA LYS A 42 9.22 -0.71 17.15
C LYS A 42 9.52 -0.93 15.66
N VAL A 43 9.18 -2.10 15.12
CA VAL A 43 9.47 -2.45 13.71
C VAL A 43 8.48 -1.78 12.75
N LEU A 44 7.23 -1.57 13.17
CA LEU A 44 6.19 -0.90 12.36
C LEU A 44 6.11 0.61 12.61
N ALA A 45 6.96 1.15 13.49
CA ALA A 45 7.07 2.58 13.77
C ALA A 45 7.10 3.50 12.53
N PRO A 46 7.87 3.22 11.44
CA PRO A 46 7.88 4.11 10.28
C PRO A 46 6.58 4.12 9.48
N LEU A 47 5.65 3.20 9.74
CA LEU A 47 4.34 3.12 9.09
C LEU A 47 3.20 3.63 9.98
N ASP A 48 3.51 4.12 11.20
CA ASP A 48 2.50 4.54 12.16
C ASP A 48 1.75 5.81 11.71
N ASP A 49 2.43 6.75 11.05
CA ASP A 49 1.79 7.97 10.54
C ASP A 49 0.76 7.68 9.43
N THR A 50 1.09 6.72 8.56
CA THR A 50 0.25 6.36 7.40
C THR A 50 -0.74 5.23 7.72
N LYS A 51 -0.60 4.57 8.88
CA LYS A 51 -1.38 3.39 9.29
C LYS A 51 -1.41 2.31 8.21
N GLY A 52 -0.27 2.13 7.54
CA GLY A 52 -0.13 1.26 6.38
C GLY A 52 1.08 1.61 5.53
N MET A 53 1.29 0.84 4.46
CA MET A 53 2.43 1.02 3.56
C MET A 53 2.10 1.93 2.38
N PHE A 54 3.13 2.56 1.83
CA PHE A 54 3.09 3.26 0.55
C PHE A 54 4.30 2.86 -0.27
N TRP A 55 4.13 2.86 -1.59
CA TRP A 55 5.25 2.68 -2.51
C TRP A 55 6.06 3.98 -2.62
N PRO A 56 7.39 3.97 -2.41
CA PRO A 56 8.23 5.16 -2.53
C PRO A 56 8.22 5.73 -3.95
N LEU A 57 8.24 4.84 -4.94
CA LEU A 57 8.12 5.15 -6.36
C LEU A 57 6.74 4.74 -6.89
N THR A 58 6.32 5.34 -8.00
CA THR A 58 5.05 4.98 -8.65
C THR A 58 5.09 3.53 -9.14
N PRO A 59 4.23 2.63 -8.64
CA PRO A 59 4.19 1.27 -9.12
C PRO A 59 3.56 1.19 -10.52
N SER A 60 3.82 0.08 -11.21
CA SER A 60 3.03 -0.37 -12.34
C SER A 60 1.79 -1.09 -11.82
N MET A 61 0.61 -0.71 -12.32
CA MET A 61 -0.66 -1.32 -11.95
C MET A 61 -1.37 -1.85 -13.18
N VAL A 62 -1.78 -3.12 -13.13
CA VAL A 62 -2.64 -3.75 -14.14
C VAL A 62 -4.02 -3.95 -13.53
N ILE A 63 -5.03 -3.37 -14.17
CA ILE A 63 -6.43 -3.37 -13.75
C ILE A 63 -7.24 -3.92 -14.92
N GLN A 64 -8.08 -4.92 -14.65
CA GLN A 64 -8.92 -5.53 -15.67
C GLN A 64 -10.38 -5.55 -15.22
N HIS A 65 -11.27 -5.09 -16.11
CA HIS A 65 -12.70 -5.20 -15.96
C HIS A 65 -13.21 -6.15 -17.05
N SER A 66 -13.92 -7.20 -16.64
CA SER A 66 -14.50 -8.18 -17.57
C SER A 66 -16.02 -8.12 -17.52
N ALA A 67 -16.64 -8.06 -18.70
CA ALA A 67 -18.08 -8.17 -18.88
C ALA A 67 -18.37 -9.44 -19.67
N ASN A 68 -19.10 -10.36 -19.07
CA ASN A 68 -19.44 -11.64 -19.68
C ASN A 68 -20.74 -11.51 -20.46
N TYR A 69 -20.69 -11.86 -21.75
CA TYR A 69 -21.85 -11.92 -22.64
C TYR A 69 -22.05 -13.35 -23.13
N ASN A 70 -23.31 -13.79 -23.17
CA ASN A 70 -23.72 -15.06 -23.75
C ASN A 70 -24.24 -14.85 -25.17
N ALA A 71 -23.62 -15.49 -26.15
CA ALA A 71 -24.03 -15.41 -27.54
C ALA A 71 -25.18 -16.41 -27.81
N LEU A 72 -26.41 -15.91 -27.90
CA LEU A 72 -27.58 -16.69 -28.29
C LEU A 72 -27.71 -16.66 -29.82
N ALA A 73 -27.54 -17.83 -30.45
CA ALA A 73 -27.80 -17.98 -31.88
C ALA A 73 -29.30 -17.91 -32.15
N GLN A 74 -29.72 -16.93 -32.96
CA GLN A 74 -31.09 -16.82 -33.43
C GLN A 74 -31.20 -17.47 -34.82
N THR A 75 -32.22 -18.30 -35.05
CA THR A 75 -32.49 -18.86 -36.37
C THR A 75 -32.73 -17.73 -37.37
N HIS A 76 -32.12 -17.81 -38.55
CA HIS A 76 -32.20 -16.79 -39.61
C HIS A 76 -31.59 -15.41 -39.28
N SER A 77 -30.68 -15.33 -38.30
CA SER A 77 -29.81 -14.16 -38.11
C SER A 77 -28.35 -14.51 -38.40
N ASN A 78 -27.66 -13.65 -39.15
CA ASN A 78 -26.21 -13.79 -39.40
C ASN A 78 -25.35 -13.33 -38.23
N TYR A 79 -25.93 -12.66 -37.23
CA TYR A 79 -25.23 -12.18 -36.04
C TYR A 79 -25.89 -12.74 -34.78
N PRO A 80 -25.13 -13.38 -33.87
CA PRO A 80 -25.66 -13.88 -32.61
C PRO A 80 -26.02 -12.73 -31.68
N PHE A 81 -27.11 -12.89 -30.93
CA PHE A 81 -27.53 -11.92 -29.93
C PHE A 81 -26.69 -12.06 -28.67
N GLN A 82 -26.01 -10.98 -28.27
CA GLN A 82 -25.16 -10.98 -27.07
C GLN A 82 -25.99 -10.60 -25.84
N ALA A 83 -26.36 -11.59 -25.03
CA ALA A 83 -27.08 -11.40 -23.77
C ALA A 83 -26.08 -11.17 -22.62
N TYR A 84 -26.13 -10.01 -21.97
CA TYR A 84 -25.29 -9.70 -20.81
C TYR A 84 -25.57 -10.66 -19.64
N GLN A 85 -24.53 -11.25 -19.05
CA GLN A 85 -24.63 -12.11 -17.86
C GLN A 85 -24.25 -11.34 -16.60
N ASN A 86 -22.99 -10.89 -16.51
CA ASN A 86 -22.46 -10.14 -15.38
C ASN A 86 -21.20 -9.38 -15.77
N SER A 87 -20.87 -8.38 -14.96
CA SER A 87 -19.58 -7.70 -14.96
C SER A 87 -18.90 -8.00 -13.63
N GLN A 88 -17.59 -8.21 -13.68
CA GLN A 88 -16.76 -8.40 -12.50
C GLN A 88 -15.45 -7.63 -12.66
N VAL A 89 -14.97 -7.11 -11.53
CA VAL A 89 -13.65 -6.51 -11.42
C VAL A 89 -12.66 -7.61 -11.08
N ASP A 90 -11.61 -7.72 -11.88
CA ASP A 90 -10.59 -8.75 -11.70
C ASP A 90 -9.55 -8.32 -10.65
N GLN A 91 -8.61 -9.21 -10.34
CA GLN A 91 -7.51 -8.95 -9.43
C GLN A 91 -6.62 -7.81 -9.96
N ILE A 92 -6.17 -6.96 -9.04
CA ILE A 92 -5.26 -5.87 -9.32
C ILE A 92 -3.85 -6.33 -8.98
N ASN A 93 -2.96 -6.30 -9.98
CA ASN A 93 -1.54 -6.57 -9.76
C ASN A 93 -0.77 -5.25 -9.64
N ILE A 94 -0.18 -5.00 -8.49
CA ILE A 94 0.61 -3.80 -8.18
C ILE A 94 2.07 -4.21 -8.07
N ILE A 95 2.92 -3.73 -8.98
CA ILE A 95 4.35 -4.05 -9.02
C ILE A 95 5.12 -2.75 -8.82
N GLY A 96 5.86 -2.63 -7.72
CA GLY A 96 6.61 -1.41 -7.44
C GLY A 96 8.02 -1.69 -6.97
N GLU A 97 8.93 -0.86 -7.46
CA GLU A 97 10.32 -0.87 -7.03
C GLU A 97 10.49 -0.10 -5.71
N PHE A 98 11.26 -0.69 -4.80
CA PHE A 98 11.64 -0.13 -3.51
C PHE A 98 13.15 0.13 -3.51
N PRO A 99 13.57 1.36 -3.86
CA PRO A 99 14.93 1.80 -3.65
C PRO A 99 15.16 2.10 -2.16
N VAL A 100 16.29 1.66 -1.63
CA VAL A 100 16.76 1.94 -0.27
C VAL A 100 18.11 2.62 -0.40
N GLN A 101 18.21 3.88 0.06
CA GLN A 101 19.46 4.64 0.02
C GLN A 101 19.96 4.94 1.43
N ASN A 102 19.04 5.14 2.38
CA ASN A 102 19.37 5.53 3.74
C ASN A 102 18.82 4.54 4.77
N GLN A 103 19.26 4.68 6.02
CA GLN A 103 18.77 3.89 7.16
C GLN A 103 17.25 4.00 7.35
N GLN A 104 16.68 5.20 7.14
CA GLN A 104 15.22 5.41 7.26
C GLN A 104 14.45 4.64 6.18
N ASP A 105 14.96 4.59 4.95
CA ASP A 105 14.36 3.82 3.86
C ASP A 105 14.46 2.31 4.16
N ALA A 106 15.57 1.87 4.75
CA ALA A 106 15.75 0.48 5.18
C ALA A 106 14.72 0.10 6.25
N LYS A 107 14.45 0.99 7.21
CA LYS A 107 13.38 0.80 8.21
C LYS A 107 12.00 0.73 7.56
N HIS A 108 11.70 1.62 6.60
CA HIS A 108 10.45 1.60 5.84
C HIS A 108 10.26 0.30 5.06
N TRP A 109 11.33 -0.20 4.43
CA TRP A 109 11.32 -1.47 3.71
C TRP A 109 11.03 -2.65 4.64
N VAL A 110 11.76 -2.78 5.75
CA VAL A 110 11.54 -3.85 6.74
C VAL A 110 10.12 -3.80 7.31
N ALA A 111 9.63 -2.60 7.63
CA ALA A 111 8.28 -2.39 8.10
C ALA A 111 7.24 -2.79 7.06
N THR A 112 7.45 -2.45 5.78
CA THR A 112 6.58 -2.82 4.66
C THR A 112 6.48 -4.34 4.52
N ILE A 113 7.62 -5.04 4.55
CA ILE A 113 7.66 -6.50 4.46
C ILE A 113 6.95 -7.14 5.66
N LYS A 114 7.20 -6.62 6.87
CA LYS A 114 6.54 -7.11 8.10
C LYS A 114 5.03 -6.87 8.05
N PHE A 115 4.60 -5.70 7.56
CA PHE A 115 3.21 -5.35 7.38
C PHE A 115 2.52 -6.32 6.41
N LEU A 116 3.08 -6.51 5.20
CA LEU A 116 2.56 -7.45 4.19
C LEU A 116 2.46 -8.90 4.71
N ARG A 117 3.46 -9.35 5.48
CA ARG A 117 3.44 -10.67 6.13
C ARG A 117 2.36 -10.81 7.20
N THR A 118 2.02 -9.72 7.88
CA THR A 118 1.01 -9.71 8.94
C THR A 118 -0.40 -9.71 8.35
N ILE A 119 -0.68 -8.84 7.37
CA ILE A 119 -2.02 -8.70 6.76
C ILE A 119 -2.45 -9.91 5.93
N THR A 120 -1.51 -10.73 5.45
CA THR A 120 -1.80 -11.95 4.69
C THR A 120 -2.10 -13.15 5.59
N LYS A 121 -1.90 -13.01 6.89
CA LYS A 121 -2.20 -14.06 7.86
C LYS A 121 -3.54 -13.78 8.52
N MET A 122 -4.30 -14.85 8.73
CA MET A 122 -5.45 -14.82 9.63
C MET A 122 -4.96 -14.70 11.09
N PHE A 123 -5.85 -14.24 11.97
CA PHE A 123 -5.58 -14.21 13.40
C PHE A 123 -5.64 -15.65 13.95
N PHE A 124 -4.51 -16.35 13.84
CA PHE A 124 -4.33 -17.72 14.31
C PHE A 124 -3.49 -17.74 15.59
N GLY A 125 -3.91 -18.54 16.58
CA GLY A 125 -3.18 -18.69 17.85
C GLY A 125 -3.74 -17.85 18.99
N GLN A 126 -2.90 -17.51 19.97
CA GLN A 126 -3.30 -16.76 21.16
C GLN A 126 -3.49 -15.26 20.84
N SER A 127 -4.74 -14.87 20.59
CA SER A 127 -5.19 -13.47 20.55
C SER A 127 -6.70 -13.40 20.79
N ASP A 128 -7.19 -12.21 21.16
CA ASP A 128 -8.61 -11.93 21.38
C ASP A 128 -9.43 -11.98 20.08
N PHE A 129 -8.76 -11.85 18.93
CA PHE A 129 -9.36 -11.88 17.58
C PHE A 129 -9.21 -13.23 16.89
N ARG A 130 -8.98 -14.31 17.65
CA ARG A 130 -8.74 -15.66 17.10
C ARG A 130 -9.88 -16.09 16.16
N GLY A 131 -9.50 -16.54 14.98
CA GLY A 131 -10.43 -17.04 13.97
C GLY A 131 -10.91 -15.98 12.98
N ASN A 132 -10.54 -14.71 13.18
CA ASN A 132 -10.86 -13.68 12.22
C ASN A 132 -10.06 -13.89 10.92
N PRO A 133 -10.71 -13.76 9.74
CA PRO A 133 -10.04 -13.86 8.45
C PRO A 133 -9.01 -12.72 8.28
N PRO A 134 -8.13 -12.82 7.25
CA PRO A 134 -7.23 -11.73 6.90
C PRO A 134 -7.99 -10.39 6.79
N PRO A 135 -7.43 -9.29 7.30
CA PRO A 135 -8.11 -8.02 7.34
C PRO A 135 -8.32 -7.40 5.96
N VAL A 136 -9.41 -6.65 5.81
CA VAL A 136 -9.67 -5.82 4.62
C VAL A 136 -8.91 -4.51 4.75
N LEU A 137 -8.21 -4.11 3.69
CA LEU A 137 -7.45 -2.88 3.59
C LEU A 137 -8.14 -1.88 2.65
N HIS A 138 -7.69 -0.63 2.69
CA HIS A 138 -8.07 0.40 1.74
C HIS A 138 -6.90 0.72 0.82
N LEU A 139 -7.09 0.49 -0.47
CA LEU A 139 -6.23 0.95 -1.55
C LEU A 139 -6.56 2.42 -1.87
N SER A 140 -5.54 3.25 -1.97
CA SER A 140 -5.68 4.61 -2.48
C SER A 140 -4.50 4.96 -3.36
N GLY A 141 -4.72 5.77 -4.39
CA GLY A 141 -3.68 6.10 -5.37
C GLY A 141 -4.24 6.78 -6.61
N TYR A 142 -3.40 7.55 -7.30
CA TYR A 142 -3.74 8.26 -8.55
C TYR A 142 -4.95 9.22 -8.46
N GLY A 143 -5.33 9.63 -7.25
CA GLY A 143 -6.38 10.60 -6.98
C GLY A 143 -7.78 10.00 -6.80
N GLU A 144 -8.73 10.91 -6.53
CA GLU A 144 -10.11 10.64 -6.10
C GLU A 144 -10.96 9.88 -7.13
N HIS A 145 -10.60 9.95 -8.41
CA HIS A 145 -11.32 9.28 -9.49
C HIS A 145 -10.72 7.94 -9.94
N MET A 146 -9.54 7.56 -9.42
CA MET A 146 -8.94 6.26 -9.71
C MET A 146 -9.06 5.32 -8.52
N PHE A 147 -8.39 5.65 -7.41
CA PHE A 147 -8.46 4.88 -6.18
C PHE A 147 -8.58 5.80 -4.98
N GLU A 148 -9.80 5.90 -4.46
CA GLU A 148 -10.07 6.52 -3.18
C GLU A 148 -10.64 5.51 -2.20
N ARG A 149 -9.80 5.07 -1.27
CA ARG A 149 -10.16 4.16 -0.18
C ARG A 149 -10.95 2.94 -0.66
N VAL A 150 -10.51 2.33 -1.77
CA VAL A 150 -11.16 1.14 -2.32
C VAL A 150 -10.89 -0.04 -1.38
N PRO A 151 -11.93 -0.71 -0.84
CA PRO A 151 -11.75 -1.88 0.01
C PRO A 151 -11.14 -3.03 -0.80
N VAL A 152 -10.00 -3.55 -0.34
CA VAL A 152 -9.25 -4.62 -0.98
C VAL A 152 -8.78 -5.66 0.04
N ILE A 153 -8.69 -6.91 -0.40
CA ILE A 153 -7.99 -7.98 0.32
C ILE A 153 -6.68 -8.29 -0.39
N VAL A 154 -5.65 -8.65 0.36
CA VAL A 154 -4.37 -9.08 -0.21
C VAL A 154 -4.38 -10.58 -0.42
N ASN A 155 -4.26 -11.02 -1.67
CA ASN A 155 -4.25 -12.43 -2.05
C ASN A 155 -2.84 -13.00 -1.94
N THR A 156 -1.87 -12.32 -2.57
CA THR A 156 -0.47 -12.72 -2.58
C THR A 156 0.43 -11.49 -2.58
N PHE A 157 1.63 -11.64 -2.04
CA PHE A 157 2.69 -10.66 -2.25
C PHE A 157 3.98 -11.42 -2.56
N ASN A 158 4.80 -10.88 -3.47
CA ASN A 158 6.11 -11.41 -3.78
C ASN A 158 7.15 -10.32 -3.57
N VAL A 159 8.31 -10.74 -3.10
CA VAL A 159 9.46 -9.86 -2.85
C VAL A 159 10.62 -10.45 -3.62
N GLU A 160 11.06 -9.73 -4.64
CA GLU A 160 12.17 -10.11 -5.48
C GLU A 160 13.43 -9.39 -4.98
N LEU A 161 14.39 -10.18 -4.50
CA LEU A 161 15.73 -9.75 -4.10
C LEU A 161 16.69 -10.15 -5.23
N ARG A 162 17.18 -9.20 -6.03
CA ARG A 162 18.08 -9.54 -7.14
C ARG A 162 19.51 -9.75 -6.64
N SER A 163 20.27 -10.60 -7.34
CA SER A 163 21.69 -10.82 -7.07
C SER A 163 22.53 -9.62 -7.47
N GLY A 164 23.65 -9.39 -6.78
CA GLY A 164 24.60 -8.31 -7.11
C GLY A 164 24.18 -6.93 -6.60
N ILE A 165 23.31 -6.87 -5.59
CA ILE A 165 22.80 -5.64 -4.98
C ILE A 165 23.33 -5.55 -3.55
N ASP A 166 23.75 -4.36 -3.15
CA ASP A 166 24.22 -4.06 -1.80
C ASP A 166 23.10 -4.03 -0.77
N TYR A 167 23.44 -4.23 0.49
CA TYR A 167 22.48 -4.23 1.60
C TYR A 167 22.82 -3.14 2.61
N ILE A 168 21.78 -2.42 3.04
CA ILE A 168 21.86 -1.32 4.01
C ILE A 168 21.21 -1.76 5.32
N SER A 169 21.90 -1.53 6.43
CA SER A 169 21.43 -1.87 7.78
C SER A 169 20.35 -0.90 8.27
N THR A 170 19.34 -1.40 8.99
CA THR A 170 18.34 -0.60 9.70
C THR A 170 18.88 0.14 10.91
N ILE A 171 20.04 -0.26 11.42
CA ILE A 171 20.78 0.44 12.47
C ILE A 171 22.04 1.07 11.89
N GLN A 172 22.26 2.34 12.20
CA GLN A 172 23.54 3.01 11.97
C GLN A 172 24.16 3.23 13.34
N ALA A 173 25.19 2.46 13.66
CA ALA A 173 25.98 2.73 14.85
C ALA A 173 26.70 4.06 14.63
N ASN A 174 26.41 5.07 15.45
CA ASN A 174 27.13 6.34 15.46
C ASN A 174 28.47 6.16 16.19
N THR A 175 29.24 5.14 15.81
CA THR A 175 30.57 4.92 16.37
C THR A 175 31.56 5.75 15.56
N PRO A 176 32.24 6.76 16.14
CA PRO A 176 33.35 7.41 15.48
C PRO A 176 34.39 6.36 15.06
N TYR A 177 35.05 6.56 13.91
CA TYR A 177 36.14 5.68 13.46
C TYR A 177 37.19 5.59 14.58
N LYS A 178 37.21 4.48 15.29
CA LYS A 178 38.18 4.20 16.34
C LYS A 178 39.06 3.07 15.81
N GLN A 179 40.33 3.35 15.57
CA GLN A 179 41.31 2.34 15.20
C GLN A 179 41.39 1.32 16.34
N LEU A 180 40.81 0.14 16.12
CA LEU A 180 40.76 -0.92 17.12
C LEU A 180 42.18 -1.45 17.31
N THR A 181 42.78 -1.14 18.46
CA THR A 181 44.13 -1.59 18.83
C THR A 181 43.98 -2.57 20.00
N GLY A 182 43.61 -3.82 19.71
CA GLY A 182 43.52 -4.87 20.74
C GLY A 182 42.70 -6.11 20.34
N PRO A 183 42.73 -7.19 21.15
CA PRO A 183 42.09 -8.48 20.84
C PRO A 183 40.55 -8.44 20.81
N ASP A 184 39.93 -7.39 21.37
CA ASP A 184 38.45 -7.21 21.42
C ASP A 184 37.89 -6.46 20.19
N ALA A 185 38.65 -6.39 19.09
CA ALA A 185 38.28 -5.69 17.86
C ALA A 185 37.12 -6.33 17.04
N GLY A 186 36.32 -7.22 17.63
CA GLY A 186 35.26 -7.95 16.93
C GLY A 186 33.85 -7.81 17.53
N PHE A 187 33.70 -7.19 18.71
CA PHE A 187 32.40 -7.09 19.36
C PHE A 187 31.76 -5.73 19.09
N PHE A 188 31.30 -5.52 17.86
CA PHE A 188 30.44 -4.38 17.55
C PHE A 188 29.11 -4.57 18.30
N MET A 189 29.02 -3.97 19.48
CA MET A 189 27.80 -3.84 20.26
C MET A 189 26.78 -3.07 19.41
N SER A 190 25.82 -3.80 18.84
CA SER A 190 24.49 -3.26 18.59
C SER A 190 23.97 -2.68 19.91
N ASP A 191 23.56 -1.42 19.89
CA ASP A 191 22.86 -0.75 21.00
C ASP A 191 21.83 -1.73 21.61
N GLU A 192 21.88 -1.94 22.93
CA GLU A 192 21.17 -3.00 23.64
C GLU A 192 19.67 -3.03 23.28
N GLY A 193 19.27 -4.01 22.45
CA GLY A 193 17.87 -4.42 22.29
C GLY A 193 17.25 -4.31 20.89
N ASP A 194 17.89 -3.67 19.92
CA ASP A 194 17.35 -3.57 18.56
C ASP A 194 18.09 -4.52 17.60
N SER A 195 17.36 -5.50 17.04
CA SER A 195 17.92 -6.47 16.09
C SER A 195 18.25 -5.80 14.75
N ALA A 196 19.54 -5.75 14.41
CA ALA A 196 20.01 -5.28 13.11
C ALA A 196 19.35 -6.10 11.99
N THR A 197 18.67 -5.44 11.05
CA THR A 197 18.12 -6.08 9.85
C THR A 197 18.70 -5.38 8.63
N TRP A 198 18.97 -6.13 7.57
CA TRP A 198 19.49 -5.58 6.33
C TRP A 198 18.40 -5.55 5.27
N ALA A 199 18.29 -4.42 4.58
CA ALA A 199 17.42 -4.23 3.42
C ALA A 199 18.28 -4.09 2.15
N PRO A 200 17.89 -4.69 1.03
CA PRO A 200 18.60 -4.50 -0.24
C PRO A 200 18.47 -3.04 -0.70
N SER A 201 19.50 -2.49 -1.35
CA SER A 201 19.47 -1.15 -1.91
C SER A 201 18.46 -1.00 -3.05
N LEU A 202 18.07 -2.12 -3.68
CA LEU A 202 16.98 -2.17 -4.64
C LEU A 202 16.23 -3.50 -4.52
N SER A 203 14.90 -3.43 -4.47
CA SER A 203 14.04 -4.61 -4.50
C SER A 203 12.75 -4.33 -5.27
N ASN A 204 12.10 -5.38 -5.76
CA ASN A 204 10.79 -5.26 -6.37
C ASN A 204 9.75 -5.97 -5.49
N ILE A 205 8.68 -5.26 -5.13
CA ILE A 205 7.58 -5.80 -4.33
C ILE A 205 6.33 -5.80 -5.20
N SER A 206 5.80 -6.98 -5.46
CA SER A 206 4.51 -7.16 -6.12
C SER A 206 3.44 -7.58 -5.13
N VAL A 207 2.26 -6.98 -5.23
CA VAL A 207 1.11 -7.30 -4.39
C VAL A 207 -0.10 -7.49 -5.29
N LEU A 208 -0.73 -8.65 -5.16
CA LEU A 208 -1.97 -8.99 -5.82
C LEU A 208 -3.12 -8.75 -4.85
N VAL A 209 -4.04 -7.86 -5.23
CA VAL A 209 -5.18 -7.49 -4.39
C VAL A 209 -6.49 -7.70 -5.12
N THR A 210 -7.53 -8.14 -4.40
CA THR A 210 -8.89 -8.27 -4.94
C THR A 210 -9.79 -7.25 -4.25
N PRO A 211 -10.52 -6.40 -4.99
CA PRO A 211 -11.53 -5.52 -4.41
C PRO A 211 -12.65 -6.30 -3.73
N VAL A 212 -13.16 -5.79 -2.60
CA VAL A 212 -14.27 -6.40 -1.88
C VAL A 212 -15.38 -5.38 -1.69
N TYR A 213 -16.54 -5.65 -2.27
CA TYR A 213 -17.69 -4.75 -2.18
C TYR A 213 -18.68 -5.21 -1.11
N SER A 214 -19.21 -4.26 -0.34
CA SER A 214 -20.28 -4.55 0.61
C SER A 214 -21.61 -4.74 -0.13
N ARG A 215 -22.53 -5.52 0.45
CA ARG A 215 -23.87 -5.75 -0.14
C ARG A 215 -24.69 -4.47 -0.25
N GLU A 216 -24.51 -3.56 0.71
CA GLU A 216 -25.18 -2.25 0.73
C GLU A 216 -24.66 -1.36 -0.39
N THR A 217 -23.34 -1.32 -0.56
CA THR A 217 -22.66 -0.61 -1.64
C THR A 217 -23.14 -1.08 -3.03
N ILE A 218 -23.32 -2.38 -3.22
CA ILE A 218 -23.85 -2.94 -4.48
C ILE A 218 -25.30 -2.52 -4.71
N LYS A 219 -26.11 -2.43 -3.65
CA LYS A 219 -27.52 -2.06 -3.73
C LYS A 219 -27.72 -0.61 -4.19
N ASP A 220 -26.84 0.29 -3.77
CA ASP A 220 -26.93 1.72 -4.09
C ASP A 220 -26.26 2.09 -5.44
N PHE A 221 -25.73 1.09 -6.16
CA PHE A 221 -25.09 1.30 -7.46
C PHE A 221 -26.08 1.76 -8.53
N SER A 222 -25.70 2.80 -9.28
CA SER A 222 -26.42 3.28 -10.45
C SER A 222 -25.46 3.63 -11.57
N LEU A 223 -25.68 3.04 -12.75
CA LEU A 223 -24.84 3.28 -13.93
C LEU A 223 -24.83 4.76 -14.34
N GLN A 224 -25.95 5.46 -14.18
CA GLN A 224 -26.03 6.89 -14.52
C GLN A 224 -25.16 7.75 -13.58
N LYS A 225 -25.18 7.46 -12.28
CA LYS A 225 -24.32 8.12 -11.31
C LYS A 225 -22.84 7.76 -11.50
N PHE A 226 -22.58 6.51 -11.92
CA PHE A 226 -21.23 6.02 -12.23
C PHE A 226 -20.64 6.77 -13.42
N ALA A 227 -21.38 6.87 -14.53
CA ALA A 227 -20.95 7.59 -15.72
C ALA A 227 -20.68 9.09 -15.47
N ARG A 228 -21.35 9.68 -14.48
CA ARG A 228 -21.13 11.07 -14.04
C ARG A 228 -19.98 11.23 -13.04
N GLY A 229 -19.38 10.12 -12.58
CA GLY A 229 -18.30 10.13 -11.58
C GLY A 229 -18.76 10.46 -10.16
N GLU A 230 -20.06 10.46 -9.89
CA GLU A 230 -20.64 10.83 -8.59
C GLU A 230 -20.45 9.73 -7.54
N LEU A 231 -20.38 8.45 -7.96
CA LEU A 231 -20.19 7.28 -7.08
C LEU A 231 -18.77 7.14 -6.53
N SER A 232 -17.78 7.84 -7.11
CA SER A 232 -16.40 7.82 -6.60
C SER A 232 -16.28 8.49 -5.23
N LYS A 233 -17.11 9.52 -4.98
CA LYS A 233 -16.98 10.42 -3.84
C LYS A 233 -17.60 9.92 -2.56
N GLU A 234 -18.61 9.04 -2.66
CA GLU A 234 -19.42 8.72 -1.49
C GLU A 234 -18.84 7.58 -0.65
N GLN A 235 -18.31 6.49 -1.24
CA GLN A 235 -17.81 5.34 -0.44
C GLN A 235 -16.78 4.44 -1.18
N GLY A 236 -15.98 4.95 -2.11
CA GLY A 236 -15.07 4.11 -2.92
C GLY A 236 -15.80 3.17 -3.90
N ILE A 237 -17.08 3.44 -4.17
CA ILE A 237 -17.97 2.73 -5.10
C ILE A 237 -17.60 3.02 -6.56
N GLY A 238 -16.83 4.07 -6.82
CA GLY A 238 -16.38 4.47 -8.16
C GLY A 238 -15.44 3.48 -8.85
N PHE A 239 -15.03 2.40 -8.17
CA PHE A 239 -14.21 1.33 -8.73
C PHE A 239 -15.01 0.05 -9.08
N ILE A 240 -16.35 0.08 -9.04
CA ILE A 240 -17.23 -1.03 -9.49
C ILE A 240 -17.28 -1.10 -11.01
#